data_AF-A0A5K1JDG7-F1
#
_entry.id   AF-A0A5K1JDG7-F1
#
_cell.length_a   1.000
_cell.length_b   1.000
_cell.length_c   1.000
_cell.angle_alpha   90.00
_cell.angle_beta   90.00
_cell.angle_gamma   90.00
#
_symmetry.space_group_name_H-M   'P 1'
#
loop_
_entity.id
_entity.type
_entity.pdbx_description
1 polymer ?
#
loop_
_entity_poly.entity_id
_entity_poly.type
_entity_poly.pdbx_seq_one_letter_code
_entity_poly.pdbx_strand_id
1 'polypeptide(L)'
;MSIELPKDAKGREIPLDTECLYTYKGEKQDVLSFTYDRREDIWEIETDMRMVNSIYLYLTPLDSWKRLFEDLDRCIAGDNICLYCSPSGRCSDCANEPRLGVAICPMTRSGT
;
A
#
# COMPACT_ATOMS: atom_id res chain seq x y z
N MET A 1 -32.03 9.16 -2.74
CA MET A 1 -31.28 7.93 -3.05
C MET A 1 -29.83 8.37 -3.25
N SER A 2 -28.95 8.05 -2.31
CA SER A 2 -27.52 8.33 -2.43
C SER A 2 -26.86 7.15 -3.13
N ILE A 3 -26.20 7.40 -4.26
CA ILE A 3 -25.38 6.39 -4.91
C ILE A 3 -24.07 6.34 -4.12
N GLU A 4 -23.70 5.17 -3.61
CA GLU A 4 -22.41 4.98 -2.93
C GLU A 4 -21.26 5.11 -3.92
N LEU A 5 -20.11 5.60 -3.45
CA LEU A 5 -18.90 5.67 -4.28
C LEU A 5 -18.39 4.25 -4.64
N PRO A 6 -17.69 4.10 -5.78
CA PRO A 6 -17.01 2.86 -6.11
C PRO A 6 -16.03 2.48 -5.01
N LYS A 7 -15.86 1.18 -4.76
CA LYS A 7 -14.90 0.66 -3.79
C LYS A 7 -13.84 -0.15 -4.51
N ASP A 8 -12.59 0.04 -4.12
CA ASP A 8 -11.47 -0.73 -4.65
C ASP A 8 -11.49 -2.17 -4.13
N ALA A 9 -10.57 -3.00 -4.60
CA ALA A 9 -10.43 -4.39 -4.19
C ALA A 9 -10.17 -4.59 -2.68
N LYS A 10 -9.75 -3.53 -1.95
CA LYS A 10 -9.59 -3.53 -0.48
C LYS A 10 -10.80 -2.95 0.24
N GLY A 11 -11.87 -2.59 -0.47
CA GLY A 11 -13.06 -1.95 0.08
C GLY A 11 -12.90 -0.46 0.38
N ARG A 12 -11.84 0.20 -0.13
CA ARG A 12 -11.63 1.64 0.04
C ARG A 12 -12.42 2.41 -1.01
N GLU A 13 -13.06 3.50 -0.61
CA GLU A 13 -13.78 4.35 -1.56
C GLU A 13 -12.82 4.97 -2.59
N ILE A 14 -13.18 4.87 -3.86
CA ILE A 14 -12.48 5.45 -5.00
C ILE A 14 -13.15 6.79 -5.32
N PRO A 15 -12.43 7.91 -5.17
CA PRO A 15 -12.91 9.21 -5.62
C PRO A 15 -13.14 9.22 -7.14
N LEU A 16 -14.19 9.88 -7.62
CA LEU A 16 -14.52 9.92 -9.06
C LEU A 16 -13.56 10.81 -9.89
N ASP A 17 -12.71 11.59 -9.23
CA ASP A 17 -11.60 12.36 -9.81
C ASP A 17 -10.29 11.55 -9.88
N THR A 18 -10.33 10.25 -9.55
CA THR A 18 -9.16 9.38 -9.66
C THR A 18 -8.75 9.21 -11.11
N GLU A 19 -7.56 9.70 -11.47
CA GLU A 19 -7.01 9.63 -12.83
C GLU A 19 -6.44 8.24 -13.18
N CYS A 20 -6.02 7.47 -12.18
CA CYS A 20 -5.44 6.15 -12.43
C CYS A 20 -5.64 5.17 -11.28
N LEU A 21 -5.70 3.90 -11.63
CA LEU A 21 -5.82 2.77 -10.72
C LEU A 21 -4.81 1.68 -11.09
N TYR A 22 -4.67 0.69 -10.23
CA TYR A 22 -3.69 -0.38 -10.40
C TYR A 22 -4.34 -1.74 -10.48
N THR A 23 -3.79 -2.63 -11.30
CA THR A 23 -4.19 -4.04 -11.33
C THR A 23 -3.62 -4.80 -10.12
N TYR A 24 -4.05 -6.05 -9.93
CA TYR A 24 -3.45 -6.93 -8.91
C TYR A 24 -1.94 -7.18 -9.11
N LYS A 25 -1.43 -6.93 -10.32
CA LYS A 25 0.00 -7.01 -10.64
C LYS A 25 0.76 -5.71 -10.37
N GLY A 26 0.06 -4.64 -9.95
CA GLY A 26 0.63 -3.31 -9.79
C GLY A 26 0.81 -2.53 -11.09
N GLU A 27 0.20 -2.98 -12.20
CA GLU A 27 0.24 -2.25 -13.48
C GLU A 27 -0.71 -1.06 -13.41
N LYS A 28 -0.23 0.12 -13.79
CA LYS A 28 -1.03 1.36 -13.85
C LYS A 28 -2.02 1.26 -15.01
N GLN A 29 -3.24 1.69 -14.76
CA GLN A 29 -4.35 1.82 -15.71
C GLN A 29 -4.88 3.25 -15.60
N ASP A 30 -4.97 3.95 -16.73
CA ASP A 30 -5.53 5.30 -16.72
C ASP A 30 -7.06 5.21 -16.79
N VAL A 31 -7.74 5.95 -15.92
CA VAL A 31 -9.19 5.93 -15.79
C VAL A 31 -9.80 6.92 -16.77
N LEU A 32 -10.70 6.44 -17.62
CA LEU A 32 -11.39 7.24 -18.64
C LEU A 32 -12.80 7.61 -18.19
N SER A 33 -13.53 6.67 -17.58
CA SER A 33 -14.90 6.91 -17.13
C SER A 33 -15.32 5.97 -15.99
N PHE A 34 -16.31 6.41 -15.22
CA PHE A 34 -17.00 5.62 -14.20
C PHE A 34 -18.46 5.42 -14.61
N THR A 35 -18.90 4.16 -14.64
CA THR A 35 -20.29 3.79 -14.95
C THR A 35 -20.87 2.99 -13.78
N TYR A 36 -22.05 3.40 -13.33
CA TYR A 36 -22.79 2.67 -12.28
C TYR A 36 -23.94 1.87 -12.91
N ASP A 37 -23.90 0.54 -12.75
CA ASP A 37 -24.98 -0.34 -13.17
C ASP A 37 -25.97 -0.55 -12.03
N ARG A 38 -27.18 -0.01 -12.20
CA ARG A 38 -28.28 -0.10 -11.24
C ARG A 38 -28.91 -1.50 -11.15
N ARG A 39 -28.71 -2.38 -12.14
CA ARG A 39 -29.29 -3.72 -12.16
C ARG A 39 -28.53 -4.66 -11.24
N GLU A 40 -27.21 -4.56 -11.31
CA GLU A 40 -26.28 -5.41 -10.56
C GLU A 40 -25.75 -4.71 -9.28
N ASP A 41 -26.04 -3.41 -9.11
CA ASP A 41 -25.53 -2.58 -8.01
C ASP A 41 -23.99 -2.55 -7.96
N ILE A 42 -23.37 -2.38 -9.12
CA ILE A 42 -21.91 -2.40 -9.29
C ILE A 42 -21.39 -1.15 -10.00
N TRP A 43 -20.12 -0.87 -9.73
CA TRP A 43 -19.36 0.14 -10.45
C TRP A 43 -18.40 -0.50 -11.45
N GLU A 44 -18.50 -0.07 -12.70
CA GLU A 44 -17.59 -0.41 -13.78
C GLU A 44 -16.75 0.81 -14.14
N ILE A 45 -15.46 0.57 -14.34
CA ILE A 45 -14.47 1.59 -14.64
C ILE A 45 -13.93 1.27 -16.03
N GLU A 46 -14.02 2.25 -16.93
CA GLU A 46 -13.38 2.19 -18.23
C GLU A 46 -11.93 2.65 -18.07
N THR A 47 -11.00 1.78 -18.42
CA THR A 47 -9.57 2.10 -18.46
C THR A 47 -9.06 2.16 -19.90
N ASP A 48 -7.84 2.64 -20.08
CA ASP A 48 -7.11 2.64 -21.35
C ASP A 48 -6.97 1.25 -22.00
N MET A 49 -7.10 0.17 -21.22
CA MET A 49 -7.08 -1.20 -21.74
C MET A 49 -8.45 -1.84 -21.90
N ARG A 50 -9.37 -1.64 -20.94
CA ARG A 50 -10.64 -2.37 -20.87
C ARG A 50 -11.63 -1.75 -19.89
N MET A 51 -12.88 -2.18 -20.00
CA MET A 51 -13.88 -1.98 -18.94
C MET A 51 -13.73 -3.08 -17.87
N VAL A 52 -13.70 -2.69 -16.60
CA VAL A 52 -13.52 -3.63 -15.47
C VAL A 52 -14.28 -3.16 -14.23
N ASN A 53 -14.80 -4.10 -13.45
CA ASN A 53 -15.43 -3.77 -12.18
C ASN A 53 -14.39 -3.17 -11.19
N SER A 54 -14.79 -2.10 -10.50
CA SER A 54 -14.01 -1.40 -9.48
C SER A 54 -13.37 -2.33 -8.44
N ILE A 55 -14.03 -3.43 -8.06
CA ILE A 55 -13.55 -4.39 -7.06
C ILE A 55 -12.30 -5.18 -7.49
N TYR A 56 -11.88 -5.08 -8.75
CA TYR A 56 -10.65 -5.71 -9.25
C TYR A 56 -9.47 -4.75 -9.38
N LEU A 57 -9.68 -3.47 -9.10
CA LEU A 57 -8.68 -2.42 -9.18
C LEU A 57 -8.29 -1.94 -7.78
N TYR A 58 -7.10 -1.36 -7.68
CA TYR A 58 -6.52 -0.88 -6.43
C TYR A 58 -6.16 0.60 -6.57
N LEU A 59 -6.47 1.41 -5.55
CA LEU A 59 -6.05 2.83 -5.49
C LEU A 59 -4.53 3.02 -5.42
N THR A 60 -3.85 2.02 -4.86
CA THR A 60 -2.40 2.04 -4.65
C THR A 60 -1.83 0.78 -5.27
N PRO A 61 -0.66 0.85 -5.92
CA PRO A 61 -0.02 -0.36 -6.42
C PRO A 61 0.19 -1.32 -5.26
N LEU A 62 -0.13 -2.60 -5.48
CA LEU A 62 0.23 -3.63 -4.52
C LEU A 62 1.75 -3.71 -4.47
N ASP A 63 2.33 -3.50 -3.30
CA ASP A 63 3.71 -3.89 -3.08
C ASP A 63 3.81 -5.41 -3.29
N SER A 64 4.72 -5.81 -4.18
CA SER A 64 4.99 -7.22 -4.39
C SER A 64 5.82 -7.74 -3.23
N TRP A 65 5.55 -8.98 -2.80
CA TRP A 65 6.41 -9.68 -1.84
C TRP A 65 7.87 -9.69 -2.28
N LYS A 66 8.13 -9.70 -3.60
CA LYS A 66 9.47 -9.58 -4.16
C LYS A 66 10.15 -8.26 -3.79
N ARG A 67 9.46 -7.12 -3.93
CA ARG A 67 10.00 -5.82 -3.47
C ARG A 67 10.28 -5.83 -1.97
N LEU A 68 9.40 -6.43 -1.17
CA LEU A 68 9.64 -6.58 0.27
C LEU A 68 10.90 -7.41 0.55
N PHE A 69 11.08 -8.55 -0.12
CA PHE A 69 12.29 -9.37 0.05
C PHE A 69 13.55 -8.67 -0.45
N GLU A 70 13.50 -7.96 -1.59
CA GLU A 70 14.62 -7.15 -2.08
C GLU A 70 14.98 -6.01 -1.11
N ASP A 71 13.98 -5.37 -0.51
CA ASP A 71 14.16 -4.34 0.52
C ASP A 71 14.82 -4.96 1.77
N LEU A 72 14.36 -6.13 2.20
CA LEU A 72 14.94 -6.87 3.33
C LEU A 72 16.37 -7.33 3.05
N ASP A 73 16.64 -7.91 1.87
CA ASP A 73 17.98 -8.35 1.46
C ASP A 73 18.95 -7.17 1.38
N ARG A 74 18.50 -6.01 0.88
CA ARG A 74 19.29 -4.78 0.88
C ARG A 74 19.57 -4.25 2.28
N CYS A 75 18.60 -4.35 3.20
CA CYS A 75 18.79 -4.02 4.62
C CYS A 75 19.76 -4.97 5.33
N ILE A 76 19.89 -6.22 4.88
CA ILE A 76 20.84 -7.20 5.41
C ILE A 76 22.23 -7.02 4.78
N ALA A 77 22.30 -6.71 3.48
CA ALA A 77 23.56 -6.62 2.73
C ALA A 77 24.32 -5.31 2.96
N GLY A 78 23.63 -4.21 3.25
CA GLY A 78 24.28 -3.06 3.88
C GLY A 78 24.26 -3.30 5.39
N ASP A 79 25.41 -3.19 6.08
CA ASP A 79 25.56 -3.32 7.55
C ASP A 79 24.71 -2.32 8.40
N ASN A 80 23.66 -1.73 7.82
CA ASN A 80 22.75 -0.77 8.42
C ASN A 80 21.39 -1.41 8.72
N ILE A 81 21.40 -2.50 9.49
CA ILE A 81 20.20 -3.18 10.03
C ILE A 81 19.32 -2.19 10.83
N CYS A 82 19.89 -1.07 11.28
CA CYS A 82 19.23 -0.08 12.14
C CYS A 82 18.70 1.15 11.39
N LEU A 83 18.59 1.16 10.05
CA LEU A 83 18.00 2.31 9.31
C LEU A 83 16.53 2.56 9.66
N TYR A 84 15.79 1.51 10.01
CA TYR A 84 14.40 1.63 10.47
C TYR A 84 14.29 2.17 11.90
N CYS A 85 15.29 1.88 12.74
CA CYS A 85 15.29 2.19 14.18
C CYS A 85 16.15 3.40 14.56
N SER A 86 16.99 3.90 13.65
CA SER A 86 17.87 5.05 13.87
C SER A 86 17.91 5.94 12.61
N PRO A 87 17.64 7.26 12.73
CA PRO A 87 17.78 8.20 11.61
C PRO A 87 19.20 8.32 11.07
N SER A 88 20.20 7.92 11.88
CA SER A 88 21.62 7.91 11.53
C SER A 88 22.06 6.66 10.75
N GLY A 89 21.21 5.63 10.69
CA GLY A 89 21.50 4.35 10.05
C GLY A 89 22.50 3.46 10.80
N ARG A 90 22.95 3.84 12.01
CA ARG A 90 23.96 3.10 12.77
C ARG A 90 23.33 2.18 13.81
N CYS A 91 23.71 0.90 13.80
CA CYS A 91 23.30 -0.08 14.82
C CYS A 91 23.72 0.26 16.25
N SER A 92 24.69 1.17 16.44
CA SER A 92 25.08 1.67 17.76
C SER A 92 23.99 2.48 18.45
N ASP A 93 23.08 3.07 17.67
CA ASP A 93 22.05 3.99 18.16
C ASP A 93 20.76 3.22 18.52
N CYS A 94 20.65 1.97 18.04
CA CYS A 94 19.68 1.00 18.54
C CYS A 94 20.04 0.67 20.00
N ALA A 95 19.26 1.16 20.96
CA ALA A 95 19.47 0.89 22.37
C ALA A 95 19.37 -0.62 22.65
N ASN A 96 20.52 -1.27 22.86
CA ASN A 96 20.58 -2.66 23.32
C ASN A 96 20.16 -2.70 24.79
N GLU A 97 18.92 -3.12 25.09
CA GLU A 97 18.57 -3.43 26.47
C GLU A 97 19.09 -4.83 26.84
N PRO A 98 20.00 -4.98 27.84
CA PRO A 98 20.86 -6.17 27.94
C PRO A 98 20.18 -7.44 28.50
N ARG A 99 18.85 -7.49 28.62
CA ARG A 99 18.18 -8.53 29.43
C ARG A 99 17.35 -9.56 28.69
N LEU A 100 17.19 -9.49 27.37
CA LEU A 100 16.40 -10.49 26.63
C LEU A 100 17.00 -11.00 25.32
N GLY A 101 18.21 -10.58 24.92
CA GLY A 101 18.84 -11.08 23.69
C GLY A 101 18.01 -10.85 22.42
N VAL A 102 17.05 -9.93 22.48
CA VAL A 102 16.17 -9.50 21.40
C VAL A 102 16.17 -7.98 21.44
N ALA A 103 16.47 -7.34 20.32
CA ALA A 103 16.31 -5.90 20.17
C ALA A 103 14.81 -5.58 20.22
N ILE A 104 14.32 -5.13 21.38
CA ILE A 104 12.94 -4.65 21.51
C ILE A 104 12.97 -3.15 21.29
N CYS A 105 12.30 -2.72 20.21
CA CYS A 105 12.05 -1.32 19.92
C CYS A 105 11.12 -0.76 21.01
N PRO A 106 11.52 0.28 21.78
CA PRO A 106 10.57 0.97 22.62
C PRO A 106 9.63 1.74 21.70
N MET A 107 8.42 1.22 21.49
CA MET A 107 7.30 2.06 21.07
C MET A 107 6.96 3.03 22.22
N THR A 108 7.81 4.02 22.47
CA THR A 108 7.43 5.14 23.33
C THR A 108 6.56 6.07 22.52
N ARG A 109 5.25 5.88 22.73
CA ARG A 109 4.19 6.89 22.59
C ARG A 109 4.76 8.28 22.86
N SER A 110 4.72 9.15 21.86
CA SER A 110 4.76 10.59 22.06
C SER A 110 3.41 11.02 22.64
N GLY A 111 3.34 11.04 23.97
CA GLY A 111 2.32 11.74 24.72
C GLY A 111 2.97 12.87 25.51
N THR A 112 2.70 14.09 25.04
CA THR A 112 2.99 15.42 25.64
C THR A 112 4.44 15.81 25.86
#